data_AF-A0A0B6YE94-F1
#
_entry.id   AF-A0A0B6YE94-F1
#
_cell.length_a   1.000
_cell.length_b   1.000
_cell.length_c   1.000
_cell.angle_alpha   90.00
_cell.angle_beta   90.00
_cell.angle_gamma   90.00
#
_symmetry.space_group_name_H-M   'P 1'
#
loop_
_entity.id
_entity.type
_entity.pdbx_description
1 polymer ?
#
loop_
_entity_poly.entity_id
_entity_poly.type
_entity_poly.pdbx_seq_one_letter_code
_entity_poly.pdbx_strand_id
1 'polypeptide(L)'
;LILYAVNKNLAVGVKIITLDCCVNRVCWCFVTRGMNTAGQSELVVLLELMEDELTSSSVHPPMDIFMHFQMIYEEALKGGTI
;
A
#
# COMPACT_ATOMS: atom_id res chain seq x y z
N LEU A 1 1.45 -9.58 -8.35
CA LEU A 1 0.79 -8.33 -7.93
C LEU A 1 -0.67 -8.69 -7.71
N ILE A 2 -1.18 -8.49 -6.51
CA ILE A 2 -2.60 -8.71 -6.18
C ILE A 2 -3.24 -7.34 -6.01
N LEU A 3 -4.40 -7.11 -6.63
CA LEU A 3 -5.13 -5.85 -6.54
C LEU A 3 -6.29 -5.98 -5.56
N TYR A 4 -6.33 -5.09 -4.58
CA TYR A 4 -7.40 -4.98 -3.61
C TYR A 4 -8.21 -3.72 -3.89
N ALA A 5 -9.54 -3.85 -3.95
CA ALA A 5 -10.42 -2.68 -4.01
C ALA A 5 -10.57 -2.10 -2.60
N VAL A 6 -10.24 -0.82 -2.43
CA VAL A 6 -10.47 -0.08 -1.18
C VAL A 6 -11.83 0.59 -1.23
N ASN A 7 -12.13 1.24 -2.36
CA ASN A 7 -13.45 1.77 -2.67
C ASN A 7 -13.71 1.69 -4.20
N LYS A 8 -14.78 2.31 -4.70
CA LYS A 8 -15.15 2.27 -6.13
C LYS A 8 -14.12 2.93 -7.06
N ASN A 9 -13.37 3.91 -6.56
CA ASN A 9 -12.41 4.72 -7.31
C ASN A 9 -10.95 4.45 -6.90
N LEU A 10 -10.72 3.80 -5.77
CA LEU A 10 -9.39 3.52 -5.22
C LEU A 10 -9.14 2.02 -5.10
N ALA A 11 -8.05 1.56 -5.73
CA ALA A 11 -7.50 0.22 -5.57
C ALA A 11 -6.04 0.28 -5.15
N VAL A 12 -5.55 -0.80 -4.53
CA VAL A 12 -4.16 -0.92 -4.07
C VAL A 12 -3.56 -2.22 -4.60
N GLY A 13 -2.49 -2.09 -5.37
CA GLY A 13 -1.65 -3.21 -5.79
C GLY A 13 -0.68 -3.59 -4.68
N VAL A 14 -0.64 -4.88 -4.34
CA VAL A 14 0.19 -5.42 -3.26
C VAL A 14 1.10 -6.52 -3.80
N LYS A 15 2.38 -6.46 -3.42
CA LYS A 15 3.38 -7.48 -3.76
C LYS A 15 4.48 -7.52 -2.70
N ILE A 16 4.94 -8.71 -2.31
CA ILE A 16 6.20 -8.84 -1.57
C ILE A 16 7.36 -8.72 -2.55
N ILE A 17 8.33 -7.84 -2.26
CA ILE A 17 9.53 -7.64 -3.06
C ILE A 17 10.78 -7.76 -2.19
N THR A 18 11.88 -8.16 -2.79
CA THR A 18 13.20 -8.17 -2.15
C THR A 18 14.03 -7.03 -2.75
N LEU A 19 14.60 -6.18 -1.90
CA LEU A 19 15.42 -5.03 -2.28
C LEU A 19 16.90 -5.33 -2.01
N ASP A 20 17.43 -6.33 -2.70
CA ASP A 20 18.78 -6.88 -2.59
C ASP A 20 19.89 -5.87 -2.95
N CYS A 21 19.64 -4.98 -3.92
CA CYS A 21 20.63 -4.00 -4.40
C CYS A 21 21.07 -2.97 -3.36
N CYS A 22 20.22 -2.67 -2.39
CA CYS A 22 20.20 -1.35 -1.78
C CYS A 22 20.05 -1.38 -0.26
N VAL A 23 19.11 -2.19 0.25
CA VAL A 23 18.81 -2.25 1.69
C VAL A 23 18.83 -3.68 2.23
N ASN A 24 18.89 -4.69 1.35
CA ASN A 24 18.84 -6.10 1.68
C ASN A 24 17.66 -6.46 2.60
N ARG A 25 16.49 -5.91 2.29
CA ARG A 25 15.23 -6.15 3.02
C ARG A 25 14.18 -6.80 2.11
N VAL A 26 13.32 -7.60 2.72
CA VAL A 26 12.09 -8.09 2.11
C VAL A 26 10.96 -7.17 2.59
N CYS A 27 10.17 -6.63 1.67
CA CYS A 27 9.14 -5.65 1.98
C CYS A 27 7.82 -6.01 1.31
N TRP A 28 6.72 -5.68 1.98
CA TRP A 28 5.47 -5.40 1.29
C TRP A 28 5.60 -4.11 0.48
N CYS A 29 5.25 -4.18 -0.80
CA CYS A 29 5.12 -3.04 -1.68
C CYS A 29 3.64 -2.81 -1.97
N PHE A 30 3.15 -1.65 -1.56
CA PHE A 30 1.81 -1.15 -1.81
C PHE A 30 1.89 -0.02 -2.83
N VAL A 31 1.05 -0.07 -3.87
CA VAL A 31 0.95 0.96 -4.88
C VAL A 31 -0.52 1.31 -5.07
N THR A 32 -0.89 2.57 -4.84
CA THR A 32 -2.27 3.01 -5.07
C THR A 32 -2.56 3.16 -6.57
N ARG A 33 -3.83 3.03 -6.92
CA ARG A 33 -4.35 3.35 -8.25
C ARG A 33 -5.71 4.02 -8.11
N GLY A 34 -5.83 5.24 -8.60
CA GLY A 34 -7.04 6.05 -8.58
C GLY A 34 -6.98 7.24 -7.63
N MET A 35 -5.84 7.50 -6.95
CA MET A 35 -5.68 8.72 -6.14
C MET A 35 -5.85 10.00 -6.97
N ASN A 36 -5.48 9.92 -8.25
CA ASN A 36 -5.62 11.02 -9.19
C ASN A 36 -7.08 11.51 -9.37
N THR A 37 -8.08 10.65 -9.13
CA THR A 37 -9.50 11.07 -9.21
C THR A 37 -9.90 11.97 -8.04
N ALA A 38 -9.12 11.98 -6.96
CA ALA A 38 -9.24 12.91 -5.84
C ALA A 38 -8.24 14.08 -5.91
N GLY A 39 -7.48 14.22 -7.00
CA GLY A 39 -6.47 15.28 -7.16
C GLY A 39 -5.16 15.02 -6.42
N GLN A 40 -4.90 13.78 -5.98
CA GLN A 40 -3.68 13.37 -5.28
C GLN A 40 -2.79 12.51 -6.19
N SER A 41 -1.47 12.62 -6.06
CA SER A 41 -0.55 11.72 -6.77
C SER A 41 -0.68 10.29 -6.22
N GLU A 42 -0.40 9.28 -7.05
CA GLU A 42 -0.36 7.90 -6.57
C GLU A 42 0.76 7.74 -5.52
N LEU A 43 0.49 6.91 -4.51
CA LEU A 43 1.39 6.64 -3.40
C LEU A 43 2.01 5.25 -3.53
N VAL A 44 3.27 5.16 -3.11
CA VAL A 44 4.00 3.90 -2.96
C VAL A 44 4.46 3.80 -1.52
N VAL A 45 4.13 2.70 -0.85
CA VAL A 45 4.62 2.39 0.50
C VAL A 45 5.39 1.09 0.46
N LEU A 46 6.63 1.14 0.95
CA LEU A 46 7.47 -0.03 1.21
C LEU A 46 7.49 -0.26 2.71
N LEU A 47 6.87 -1.36 3.14
CA LEU A 47 6.83 -1.76 4.55
C LEU A 47 7.69 -3.01 4.72
N GLU A 48 8.71 -2.94 5.56
CA GLU A 48 9.56 -4.09 5.86
C GLU A 48 8.72 -5.23 6.43
N LEU A 49 8.93 -6.44 5.88
CA LEU A 49 8.32 -7.66 6.36
C LEU A 49 9.19 -8.23 7.48
N MET A 50 8.61 -8.46 8.65
CA MET A 50 9.34 -9.03 9.78
C MET A 50 9.48 -10.55 9.62
N GLU A 51 10.54 -11.14 10.18
CA GLU A 51 10.84 -12.57 10.02
C GLU A 51 9.77 -13.48 10.64
N ASP A 52 9.13 -13.04 11.72
CA ASP A 52 8.01 -13.71 12.37
C ASP A 52 6.77 -13.78 11.46
N GLU A 53 6.51 -12.73 10.68
CA GLU A 53 5.42 -12.71 9.70
C GLU A 53 5.62 -13.77 8.61
N LEU A 54 6.86 -14.03 8.17
CA LEU A 54 7.20 -15.04 7.17
C LEU A 54 7.01 -16.49 7.65
N THR A 55 7.14 -16.72 8.95
CA THR A 55 7.05 -18.06 9.55
C THR A 55 5.65 -18.44 10.01
N SER A 56 4.74 -17.45 10.06
CA SER A 56 3.30 -17.66 10.26
C SER A 56 2.70 -18.41 9.06
N SER A 57 1.88 -19.44 9.33
CA SER A 57 1.23 -20.29 8.31
C SER A 57 0.35 -19.55 7.29
N SER A 58 0.07 -18.26 7.51
CA SER A 58 -0.57 -17.38 6.54
C SER A 58 0.09 -15.99 6.58
N VAL A 59 0.69 -15.58 5.45
CA VAL A 59 1.24 -14.24 5.24
C VAL A 59 0.17 -13.36 4.61
N HIS A 60 -0.33 -12.37 5.35
CA HIS A 60 -1.34 -11.43 4.88
C HIS A 60 -0.81 -10.00 4.92
N PRO A 61 -1.21 -9.11 3.99
CA PRO A 61 -0.82 -7.72 4.08
C PRO A 61 -1.48 -7.05 5.30
N PRO A 62 -0.78 -6.16 6.02
CA PRO A 62 -1.35 -5.40 7.13
C PRO A 62 -2.55 -4.57 6.66
N MET A 63 -3.71 -4.84 7.23
CA MET A 63 -4.98 -4.25 6.76
C MET A 63 -5.07 -2.74 6.99
N ASP A 64 -4.37 -2.22 8.00
CA ASP A 64 -4.41 -0.81 8.38
C ASP A 64 -3.89 0.11 7.26
N ILE A 65 -3.02 -0.40 6.38
CA ILE A 65 -2.51 0.37 5.24
C ILE A 65 -3.63 0.75 4.26
N PHE A 66 -4.63 -0.12 4.08
CA PHE A 66 -5.76 0.16 3.21
C PHE A 66 -6.64 1.26 3.80
N MET A 67 -6.84 1.24 5.11
CA MET A 67 -7.55 2.32 5.82
C MET A 67 -6.79 3.63 5.73
N HIS A 68 -5.47 3.59 5.85
CA HIS A 68 -4.62 4.77 5.68
C HIS A 68 -4.77 5.39 4.28
N PHE A 69 -4.72 4.58 3.23
CA PHE A 69 -4.96 5.07 1.86
C PHE A 69 -6.39 5.61 1.68
N GLN A 70 -7.40 5.00 2.28
CA GLN A 70 -8.76 5.54 2.26
C GLN A 70 -8.83 6.93 2.91
N MET A 71 -8.21 7.12 4.07
CA MET A 71 -8.20 8.41 4.76
C MET A 71 -7.50 9.49 3.94
N ILE A 72 -6.36 9.18 3.30
CA ILE A 72 -5.67 10.13 2.43
C ILE A 72 -6.54 10.50 1.22
N TYR A 73 -7.20 9.51 0.62
CA TYR A 73 -8.11 9.75 -0.51
C TYR A 73 -9.28 10.66 -0.12
N GLU A 74 -9.88 10.44 1.04
CA GLU A 74 -10.97 11.29 1.56
C GLU A 74 -10.51 12.72 1.88
N GLU A 75 -9.28 12.89 2.35
CA GLU A 75 -8.72 14.21 2.63
C GLU A 75 -8.36 14.96 1.34
N ALA A 76 -7.85 14.26 0.34
CA ALA A 76 -7.62 14.81 -1.00
C ALA A 76 -8.92 15.35 -1.63
N LEU A 77 -10.04 14.65 -1.47
CA LEU A 77 -11.35 15.13 -1.93
C LEU A 77 -11.79 16.44 -1.26
N LYS A 78 -11.28 16.76 -0.07
CA LYS A 78 -11.53 18.03 0.63
C LYS A 78 -10.50 19.11 0.28
N GLY A 79 -9.57 18.83 -0.64
CA GLY A 79 -8.50 19.72 -1.05
C GLY A 79 -7.22 19.61 -0.20
N GLY A 80 -7.17 18.68 0.76
CA GLY A 80 -5.95 18.40 1.52
C GLY A 80 -5.06 17.41 0.75
N THR A 81 -3.96 17.90 0.18
CA THR A 81 -2.98 17.06 -0.52
C THR A 81 -1.73 16.84 0.33
N ILE A 82 -1.07 15.70 0.15
CA ILE A 82 0.16 15.30 0.84
C ILE A 82 1.29 15.18 -0.16
#